data_AF-A0A5F1ZWJ2-F1
#
_entry.id   AF-A0A5F1ZWJ2-F1
#
_cell.length_a   1.000
_cell.length_b   1.000
_cell.length_c   1.000
_cell.angle_alpha   90.00
_cell.angle_beta   90.00
_cell.angle_gamma   90.00
#
_symmetry.space_group_name_H-M   'P 1'
#
loop_
_entity.id
_entity.type
_entity.pdbx_description
1 polymer ?
#
loop_
_entity_poly.entity_id
_entity_poly.type
_entity_poly.pdbx_seq_one_letter_code
_entity_poly.pdbx_strand_id
1 'polypeptide(L)'
;MKKINNSFTTILVLIAISLFNTGCFEPSSGNSDENVLGLVALSTMNPIAGNYSAYNGTPDFPGDSYSADGSQITGELAISNTLVAQTFIDATYGNSYLYGIIKEINVAKQVVYVQFRADSSYSQGDFAWYRWTNNGGYLYLCPDLSGVSSQTTLASAKADDLDTYSDPTNINAGCGLNSGFSPTFWTRLQKN
;
A
#
# COMPACT_ATOMS: atom_id res chain seq x y z
N MET A 1 65.98 -22.93 8.68
CA MET A 1 65.96 -21.86 7.66
C MET A 1 64.56 -21.24 7.61
N LYS A 2 64.52 -19.90 7.68
CA LYS A 2 63.44 -18.93 7.39
C LYS A 2 61.97 -19.19 7.83
N LYS A 3 61.55 -18.33 8.77
CA LYS A 3 60.18 -17.84 9.05
C LYS A 3 59.52 -17.26 7.79
N ILE A 4 58.18 -17.18 7.78
CA ILE A 4 57.36 -15.94 7.63
C ILE A 4 55.94 -16.23 8.16
N ASN A 5 55.50 -15.37 9.08
CA ASN A 5 54.14 -15.24 9.62
C ASN A 5 53.28 -14.35 8.69
N ASN A 6 51.96 -14.40 8.83
CA ASN A 6 50.95 -13.31 8.73
C ASN A 6 49.56 -13.98 8.75
N SER A 7 48.76 -14.06 9.83
CA SER A 7 48.18 -13.06 10.75
C SER A 7 47.06 -12.19 10.15
N PHE A 8 45.90 -12.23 10.83
CA PHE A 8 44.82 -11.20 10.92
C PHE A 8 43.89 -11.03 9.69
N THR A 9 42.56 -10.84 9.75
CA THR A 9 41.56 -10.60 10.83
C THR A 9 40.15 -10.86 10.27
N THR A 10 39.24 -11.34 11.12
CA THR A 10 37.78 -11.38 10.96
C THR A 10 37.19 -9.97 10.79
N ILE A 11 36.39 -9.69 9.75
CA ILE A 11 35.64 -8.44 9.64
C ILE A 11 34.20 -8.67 10.14
N LEU A 12 33.94 -8.15 11.34
CA LEU A 12 32.62 -8.00 11.94
C LEU A 12 32.03 -6.68 11.41
N VAL A 13 30.96 -6.72 10.63
CA VAL A 13 30.27 -5.50 10.14
C VAL A 13 29.29 -5.04 11.21
N LEU A 14 29.69 -4.06 12.03
CA LEU A 14 28.78 -3.20 12.79
C LEU A 14 28.58 -1.90 12.03
N ILE A 15 27.37 -1.65 11.51
CA ILE A 15 26.98 -0.34 11.02
C ILE A 15 26.15 0.32 12.13
N ALA A 16 26.79 1.21 12.86
CA ALA A 16 26.14 2.14 13.77
C ALA A 16 25.71 3.38 12.98
N ILE A 17 24.40 3.59 12.83
CA ILE A 17 23.83 4.79 12.21
C ILE A 17 23.66 5.83 13.31
N SER A 18 24.58 6.79 13.36
CA SER A 18 24.48 7.98 14.21
C SER A 18 23.86 9.12 13.40
N LEU A 19 22.65 9.52 13.77
CA LEU A 19 22.00 10.76 13.36
C LEU A 19 22.81 11.97 13.84
N PHE A 20 23.02 12.99 12.99
CA PHE A 20 22.88 14.40 13.35
C PHE A 20 22.52 15.25 12.11
N ASN A 21 21.85 16.35 12.40
CA ASN A 21 20.90 17.10 11.59
C ASN A 21 21.54 18.25 10.79
N THR A 22 20.70 18.83 9.94
CA THR A 22 20.72 20.20 9.38
C THR A 22 21.73 20.53 8.28
N GLY A 23 21.21 20.59 7.05
CA GLY A 23 21.76 21.34 5.93
C GLY A 23 20.71 21.42 4.82
N CYS A 24 20.21 22.61 4.54
CA CYS A 24 19.32 22.91 3.43
C CYS A 24 19.84 22.29 2.13
N PHE A 25 18.95 21.67 1.35
CA PHE A 25 19.24 21.17 0.02
C PHE A 25 19.62 22.34 -0.91
N GLU A 26 20.91 22.48 -1.21
CA GLU A 26 21.41 23.10 -2.43
C GLU A 26 22.07 22.00 -3.26
N PRO A 27 21.63 21.71 -4.50
CA PRO A 27 22.30 20.73 -5.33
C PRO A 27 23.55 21.38 -5.92
N SER A 28 24.71 21.04 -5.38
CA SER A 28 26.00 21.32 -6.02
C SER A 28 26.44 20.10 -6.81
N SER A 29 27.04 20.35 -7.97
CA SER A 29 27.37 19.37 -9.00
C SER A 29 28.12 18.12 -8.50
N GLY A 30 27.46 16.97 -8.60
CA GLY A 30 28.07 15.70 -9.02
C GLY A 30 28.72 14.83 -7.93
N ASN A 31 28.00 13.80 -7.48
CA ASN A 31 28.57 12.48 -7.18
C ASN A 31 27.49 11.39 -7.13
N SER A 32 27.88 10.15 -7.42
CA SER A 32 27.00 8.96 -7.43
C SER A 32 26.24 8.74 -6.11
N ASP A 33 26.76 9.24 -5.00
CA ASP A 33 26.23 9.00 -3.66
C ASP A 33 24.98 9.82 -3.35
N GLU A 34 24.82 11.02 -3.93
CA GLU A 34 23.58 11.81 -3.81
C GLU A 34 22.44 11.17 -4.59
N ASN A 35 22.74 10.56 -5.74
CA ASN A 35 21.77 9.77 -6.49
C ASN A 35 21.36 8.52 -5.70
N VAL A 36 22.30 7.87 -5.00
CA VAL A 36 21.99 6.71 -4.14
C VAL A 36 21.16 7.14 -2.93
N LEU A 37 21.50 8.24 -2.25
CA LEU A 37 20.73 8.77 -1.11
C LEU A 37 19.34 9.25 -1.53
N GLY A 38 19.21 9.93 -2.67
CA GLY A 38 17.94 10.31 -3.26
C GLY A 38 17.11 9.10 -3.67
N LEU A 39 17.73 8.06 -4.25
CA LEU A 39 17.06 6.80 -4.61
C LEU A 39 16.63 6.00 -3.37
N VAL A 40 17.44 6.00 -2.31
CA VAL A 40 17.09 5.39 -1.02
C VAL A 40 15.94 6.15 -0.36
N ALA A 41 15.94 7.49 -0.40
CA ALA A 41 14.83 8.30 0.07
C ALA A 41 13.55 8.10 -0.75
N LEU A 42 13.65 7.87 -2.06
CA LEU A 42 12.51 7.52 -2.91
C LEU A 42 11.99 6.10 -2.64
N SER A 43 12.88 5.16 -2.29
CA SER A 43 12.51 3.77 -1.98
C SER A 43 11.70 3.62 -0.68
N THR A 44 11.73 4.63 0.19
CA THR A 44 10.91 4.68 1.42
C THR A 44 9.59 5.43 1.23
N MET A 45 9.35 6.04 0.06
CA MET A 45 8.11 6.73 -0.24
C MET A 45 7.03 5.76 -0.69
N ASN A 46 5.82 5.97 -0.19
CA ASN A 46 4.64 5.26 -0.66
C ASN A 46 4.36 5.66 -2.13
N PRO A 47 4.50 4.75 -3.11
CA PRO A 47 4.35 5.09 -4.52
C PRO A 47 2.92 5.49 -4.90
N ILE A 48 1.94 5.15 -4.06
CA ILE A 48 0.54 5.48 -4.26
C ILE A 48 0.05 6.61 -3.35
N ALA A 49 0.95 7.34 -2.69
CA ALA A 49 0.55 8.51 -1.90
C ALA A 49 -0.14 9.57 -2.77
N GLY A 50 -1.22 10.13 -2.24
CA GLY A 50 -2.05 11.12 -2.92
C GLY A 50 -3.45 11.23 -2.34
N ASN A 51 -4.21 12.19 -2.85
CA ASN A 51 -5.64 12.31 -2.62
C ASN A 51 -6.37 11.94 -3.91
N TYR A 52 -7.42 11.14 -3.79
CA TYR A 52 -8.10 10.53 -4.92
C TYR A 52 -9.61 10.49 -4.72
N SER A 53 -10.34 10.77 -5.79
CA SER A 53 -11.72 10.31 -5.95
C SER A 53 -11.73 8.84 -6.35
N ALA A 54 -12.58 8.08 -5.68
CA ALA A 54 -12.82 6.65 -5.90
C ALA A 54 -14.02 6.46 -6.81
N TYR A 55 -13.93 5.56 -7.77
CA TYR A 55 -15.01 5.30 -8.73
C TYR A 55 -15.48 3.84 -8.69
N ASN A 56 -16.76 3.65 -9.00
CA ASN A 56 -17.42 2.35 -9.09
C ASN A 56 -17.04 1.55 -10.35
N GLY A 57 -15.76 1.34 -10.63
CA GLY A 57 -15.33 0.55 -11.79
C GLY A 57 -14.35 1.27 -12.70
N THR A 58 -14.27 0.81 -13.95
CA THR A 58 -13.32 1.33 -14.95
C THR A 58 -14.00 2.39 -15.82
N PRO A 59 -13.25 3.14 -16.67
CA PRO A 59 -13.86 4.11 -17.57
C PRO A 59 -14.94 3.52 -18.49
N ASP A 60 -14.78 2.27 -18.90
CA ASP A 60 -15.64 1.60 -19.89
C ASP A 60 -16.46 0.44 -19.30
N PHE A 61 -16.35 0.19 -17.99
CA PHE A 61 -17.03 -0.91 -17.32
C PHE A 61 -17.61 -0.45 -15.96
N PRO A 62 -18.94 -0.44 -15.80
CA PRO A 62 -19.56 -0.15 -14.51
C PRO A 62 -19.29 -1.28 -13.52
N GLY A 63 -19.07 -0.92 -12.26
CA GLY A 63 -18.89 -1.84 -11.16
C GLY A 63 -20.22 -2.26 -10.53
N ASP A 64 -20.26 -3.44 -9.91
CA ASP A 64 -21.46 -4.05 -9.34
C ASP A 64 -21.69 -3.77 -7.85
N SER A 65 -20.72 -3.14 -7.16
CA SER A 65 -20.71 -3.03 -5.70
C SER A 65 -21.68 -1.95 -5.18
N TYR A 66 -22.12 -1.08 -6.08
CA TYR A 66 -23.02 0.03 -5.82
C TYR A 66 -23.92 0.12 -7.06
N SER A 67 -25.22 0.38 -6.94
CA SER A 67 -26.15 0.47 -8.09
C SER A 67 -25.89 1.66 -9.03
N ALA A 68 -24.68 2.21 -9.00
CA ALA A 68 -24.20 3.40 -9.69
C ALA A 68 -23.39 3.03 -10.94
N ASP A 69 -23.36 3.92 -11.93
CA ASP A 69 -22.46 3.79 -13.09
C ASP A 69 -20.98 3.88 -12.66
N GLY A 70 -20.07 3.23 -13.38
CA GLY A 70 -18.62 3.31 -13.13
C GLY A 70 -17.99 4.69 -13.38
N SER A 71 -18.73 5.63 -13.97
CA SER A 71 -18.34 7.03 -14.00
C SER A 71 -18.65 7.79 -12.70
N GLN A 72 -19.40 7.22 -11.76
CA GLN A 72 -19.77 7.89 -10.51
C GLN A 72 -18.68 7.77 -9.45
N ILE A 73 -18.44 8.88 -8.76
CA ILE A 73 -17.59 8.92 -7.58
C ILE A 73 -18.35 8.24 -6.44
N THR A 74 -17.76 7.20 -5.87
CA THR A 74 -18.30 6.46 -4.72
C THR A 74 -17.57 6.77 -3.43
N GLY A 75 -16.49 7.52 -3.47
CA GLY A 75 -15.75 7.87 -2.27
C GLY A 75 -14.52 8.72 -2.52
N GLU A 76 -13.81 8.97 -1.43
CA GLU A 76 -12.57 9.74 -1.40
C GLU A 76 -11.53 8.97 -0.60
N LEU A 77 -10.29 8.94 -1.10
CA LEU A 77 -9.14 8.31 -0.47
C LEU A 77 -8.00 9.31 -0.31
N ALA A 78 -7.43 9.38 0.89
CA ALA A 78 -6.18 10.06 1.17
C ALA A 78 -5.16 9.03 1.65
N ILE A 79 -4.10 8.84 0.87
CA ILE A 79 -3.03 7.88 1.14
C ILE A 79 -1.73 8.67 1.36
N SER A 80 -1.07 8.46 2.50
CA SER A 80 0.23 9.05 2.82
C SER A 80 1.27 7.96 3.07
N ASN A 81 2.44 8.31 3.58
CA ASN A 81 3.43 7.32 4.02
C ASN A 81 3.03 6.61 5.32
N THR A 82 2.09 7.16 6.08
CA THR A 82 1.78 6.69 7.45
C THR A 82 0.30 6.38 7.67
N LEU A 83 -0.57 6.79 6.75
CA LEU A 83 -2.02 6.68 6.91
C LEU A 83 -2.70 6.37 5.59
N VAL A 84 -3.73 5.52 5.66
CA VAL A 84 -4.81 5.43 4.67
C VAL A 84 -6.08 5.95 5.34
N ALA A 85 -6.68 6.97 4.76
CA ALA A 85 -7.99 7.48 5.13
C ALA A 85 -8.93 7.33 3.92
N GLN A 86 -10.07 6.70 4.12
CA GLN A 86 -11.03 6.44 3.06
C GLN A 86 -12.44 6.65 3.57
N THR A 87 -13.26 7.26 2.72
CA THR A 87 -14.70 7.38 2.93
C THR A 87 -15.38 6.86 1.68
N PHE A 88 -16.21 5.84 1.81
CA PHE A 88 -17.12 5.42 0.76
C PHE A 88 -18.55 5.79 1.14
N ILE A 89 -19.30 6.20 0.12
CA ILE A 89 -20.69 6.62 0.23
C ILE A 89 -21.53 5.53 -0.44
N ASP A 90 -22.39 4.91 0.35
CA ASP A 90 -23.36 3.94 -0.12
C ASP A 90 -24.77 4.37 0.29
N ALA A 91 -25.67 4.47 -0.68
CA ALA A 91 -27.05 4.92 -0.44
C ALA A 91 -27.91 3.90 0.33
N THR A 92 -27.53 2.62 0.30
CA THR A 92 -28.24 1.48 0.89
C THR A 92 -27.72 1.11 2.28
N TYR A 93 -26.40 1.05 2.43
CA TYR A 93 -25.71 0.58 3.64
C TYR A 93 -25.14 1.73 4.49
N GLY A 94 -25.20 2.97 3.99
CA GLY A 94 -24.63 4.15 4.64
C GLY A 94 -23.13 4.28 4.39
N ASN A 95 -22.55 5.38 4.89
CA ASN A 95 -21.15 5.66 4.65
C ASN A 95 -20.25 4.74 5.48
N SER A 96 -19.23 4.18 4.84
CA SER A 96 -18.16 3.44 5.52
C SER A 96 -16.89 4.28 5.59
N TYR A 97 -16.24 4.27 6.76
CA TYR A 97 -15.02 5.02 6.99
C TYR A 97 -13.88 4.08 7.36
N LEU A 98 -12.75 4.30 6.72
CA LEU A 98 -11.55 3.55 6.99
C LEU A 98 -10.43 4.51 7.39
N TYR A 99 -9.90 4.31 8.58
CA TYR A 99 -8.73 5.03 9.06
C TYR A 99 -7.70 4.02 9.53
N GLY A 100 -6.70 3.77 8.70
CA GLY A 100 -5.66 2.77 8.91
C GLY A 100 -4.28 3.39 9.03
N ILE A 101 -3.54 3.05 10.08
CA ILE A 101 -2.12 3.40 10.21
C ILE A 101 -1.33 2.43 9.33
N ILE A 102 -0.55 2.95 8.38
CA ILE A 102 0.33 2.14 7.56
C ILE A 102 1.44 1.56 8.43
N LYS A 103 1.59 0.24 8.38
CA LYS A 103 2.61 -0.51 9.12
C LYS A 103 3.74 -0.97 8.21
N GLU A 104 3.42 -1.30 6.98
CA GLU A 104 4.40 -1.73 5.99
C GLU A 104 3.89 -1.44 4.58
N ILE A 105 4.81 -1.08 3.69
CA ILE A 105 4.58 -0.95 2.26
C ILE A 105 5.53 -1.92 1.57
N ASN A 106 4.99 -2.85 0.81
CA ASN A 106 5.78 -3.77 -0.01
C ASN A 106 5.55 -3.45 -1.48
N VAL A 107 6.46 -2.67 -2.05
CA VAL A 107 6.37 -2.21 -3.45
C VAL A 107 6.48 -3.37 -4.44
N ALA A 108 7.28 -4.40 -4.13
CA ALA A 108 7.46 -5.56 -5.00
C ALA A 108 6.17 -6.38 -5.14
N LYS A 109 5.39 -6.48 -4.07
CA LYS A 109 4.07 -7.15 -4.07
C LYS A 109 2.90 -6.19 -4.37
N GLN A 110 3.19 -4.90 -4.49
CA GLN A 110 2.22 -3.83 -4.66
C GLN A 110 1.12 -3.84 -3.58
N VAL A 111 1.52 -3.90 -2.31
CA VAL A 111 0.60 -3.99 -1.17
C VAL A 111 0.97 -3.08 0.00
N VAL A 112 -0.03 -2.44 0.61
CA VAL A 112 0.08 -1.68 1.86
C VAL A 112 -0.60 -2.47 2.97
N TYR A 113 0.11 -2.69 4.07
CA TYR A 113 -0.46 -3.27 5.28
C TYR A 113 -0.82 -2.17 6.27
N VAL A 114 -2.05 -2.19 6.77
CA VAL A 114 -2.56 -1.19 7.69
C VAL A 114 -3.04 -1.83 8.99
N GLN A 115 -3.04 -1.05 10.05
CA GLN A 115 -3.71 -1.36 11.31
C GLN A 115 -4.86 -0.36 11.53
N PHE A 116 -6.06 -0.85 11.79
CA PHE A 116 -7.22 0.01 11.98
C PHE A 116 -7.15 0.81 13.27
N ARG A 117 -7.51 2.09 13.17
CA ARG A 117 -7.69 2.98 14.31
C ARG A 117 -9.06 2.80 14.96
N ALA A 118 -9.21 3.34 16.16
CA ALA A 118 -10.46 3.30 16.93
C ALA A 118 -11.64 4.02 16.26
N ASP A 119 -11.35 5.01 15.40
CA ASP A 119 -12.33 5.80 14.66
C ASP A 119 -12.67 5.22 13.28
N SER A 120 -12.14 4.03 12.95
CA SER A 120 -12.51 3.29 11.75
C SER A 120 -13.84 2.54 11.94
N SER A 121 -14.59 2.31 10.87
CA SER A 121 -15.75 1.40 10.87
C SER A 121 -15.39 -0.09 11.03
N TYR A 122 -14.09 -0.42 10.99
CA TYR A 122 -13.56 -1.76 11.14
C TYR A 122 -13.06 -1.99 12.57
N SER A 123 -12.88 -3.26 12.95
CA SER A 123 -12.39 -3.65 14.27
C SER A 123 -11.08 -2.94 14.61
N GLN A 124 -11.09 -2.16 15.68
CA GLN A 124 -9.91 -1.42 16.14
C GLN A 124 -8.74 -2.37 16.42
N GLY A 125 -7.55 -2.01 15.93
CA GLY A 125 -6.31 -2.72 16.22
C GLY A 125 -6.06 -3.93 15.33
N ASP A 126 -7.08 -4.41 14.62
CA ASP A 126 -6.94 -5.44 13.58
C ASP A 126 -6.22 -4.88 12.36
N PHE A 127 -5.76 -5.79 11.53
CA PHE A 127 -4.95 -5.52 10.35
C PHE A 127 -5.71 -5.88 9.09
N ALA A 128 -5.28 -5.27 7.99
CA ALA A 128 -5.71 -5.59 6.65
C ALA A 128 -4.61 -5.23 5.67
N TRP A 129 -4.73 -5.73 4.45
CA TRP A 129 -3.91 -5.31 3.33
C TRP A 129 -4.72 -4.56 2.26
N TYR A 130 -4.03 -3.71 1.50
CA TYR A 130 -4.57 -2.99 0.35
C TYR A 130 -3.62 -3.21 -0.80
N ARG A 131 -4.06 -4.00 -1.77
CA ARG A 131 -3.26 -4.25 -2.97
C ARG A 131 -3.55 -3.19 -4.01
N TRP A 132 -2.54 -2.76 -4.75
CA TRP A 132 -2.71 -1.82 -5.85
C TRP A 132 -2.17 -2.35 -7.17
N THR A 133 -2.70 -1.82 -8.26
CA THR A 133 -2.18 -2.07 -9.62
C THR A 133 -2.40 -0.85 -10.49
N ASN A 134 -1.68 -0.78 -11.62
CA ASN A 134 -1.91 0.24 -12.64
C ASN A 134 -2.39 -0.43 -13.92
N ASN A 135 -3.50 0.06 -14.47
CA ASN A 135 -4.04 -0.43 -15.74
C ASN A 135 -4.64 0.75 -16.53
N GLY A 136 -4.37 0.83 -17.83
CA GLY A 136 -4.94 1.89 -18.68
C GLY A 136 -4.63 3.34 -18.22
N GLY A 137 -3.54 3.56 -17.49
CA GLY A 137 -3.17 4.88 -16.95
C GLY A 137 -3.86 5.26 -15.62
N TYR A 138 -4.68 4.38 -15.06
CA TYR A 138 -5.33 4.59 -13.77
C TYR A 138 -4.71 3.70 -12.68
N LEU A 139 -4.75 4.21 -11.45
CA LEU A 139 -4.43 3.46 -10.24
C LEU A 139 -5.69 2.73 -9.77
N TYR A 140 -5.53 1.48 -9.37
CA TYR A 140 -6.61 0.64 -8.86
C TYR A 140 -6.25 0.08 -7.49
N LEU A 141 -7.23 -0.03 -6.61
CA LEU A 141 -7.08 -0.56 -5.25
C LEU A 141 -8.04 -1.71 -5.01
N CYS A 142 -7.52 -2.81 -4.48
CA CYS A 142 -8.30 -3.91 -3.95
C CYS A 142 -8.11 -3.97 -2.43
N PRO A 143 -9.15 -3.71 -1.62
CA PRO A 143 -9.09 -3.94 -0.20
C PRO A 143 -9.03 -5.44 0.10
N ASP A 144 -8.44 -5.79 1.22
CA ASP A 144 -8.59 -7.12 1.81
C ASP A 144 -10.08 -7.39 2.07
N LEU A 145 -10.55 -8.54 1.58
CA LEU A 145 -11.89 -9.08 1.85
C LEU A 145 -11.81 -10.48 2.47
N SER A 146 -10.62 -11.05 2.62
CA SER A 146 -10.38 -12.44 3.04
C SER A 146 -10.28 -12.62 4.55
N GLY A 147 -9.97 -11.57 5.32
CA GLY A 147 -9.69 -11.74 6.75
C GLY A 147 -9.72 -10.50 7.63
N VAL A 148 -10.27 -9.38 7.15
CA VAL A 148 -10.21 -8.05 7.79
C VAL A 148 -10.56 -8.00 9.29
N SER A 149 -11.42 -8.90 9.78
CA SER A 149 -11.85 -8.97 11.19
C SER A 149 -11.23 -10.11 12.01
N SER A 150 -10.35 -10.91 11.41
CA SER A 150 -9.67 -12.04 12.06
C SER A 150 -8.15 -11.86 12.09
N GLN A 151 -7.60 -10.95 11.29
CA GLN A 151 -6.19 -10.61 11.23
C GLN A 151 -5.78 -9.68 12.40
N THR A 152 -5.59 -10.24 13.58
CA THR A 152 -5.24 -9.47 14.80
C THR A 152 -3.76 -9.04 14.85
N THR A 153 -2.93 -9.44 13.88
CA THR A 153 -1.50 -9.08 13.82
C THR A 153 -1.05 -8.75 12.39
N LEU A 154 0.05 -8.00 12.26
CA LEU A 154 0.69 -7.78 10.95
C LEU A 154 1.13 -9.09 10.30
N ALA A 155 1.61 -10.05 11.08
CA ALA A 155 2.05 -11.35 10.56
C ALA A 155 0.88 -12.16 9.97
N SER A 156 -0.30 -12.13 10.60
CA SER A 156 -1.50 -12.77 10.05
C SER A 156 -1.94 -12.12 8.75
N ALA A 157 -1.94 -10.78 8.65
CA ALA A 157 -2.27 -10.08 7.40
C ALA A 157 -1.27 -10.40 6.27
N LYS A 158 0.01 -10.62 6.61
CA LYS A 158 1.07 -10.99 5.65
C LYS A 158 1.06 -12.47 5.26
N ALA A 159 0.37 -13.31 6.01
CA ALA A 159 0.25 -14.74 5.73
C ALA A 159 -0.75 -15.03 4.60
N ASP A 160 -1.65 -14.08 4.31
CA ASP A 160 -2.56 -14.16 3.18
C ASP A 160 -1.78 -14.25 1.86
N ASP A 161 -2.19 -15.19 1.01
CA ASP A 161 -1.73 -15.26 -0.36
C ASP A 161 -2.51 -14.24 -1.20
N LEU A 162 -1.87 -13.11 -1.46
CA LEU A 162 -2.46 -12.02 -2.24
C LEU A 162 -2.94 -12.47 -3.61
N ASP A 163 -2.25 -13.40 -4.27
CA ASP A 163 -2.62 -13.86 -5.62
C ASP A 163 -3.79 -14.85 -5.59
N THR A 164 -4.03 -15.50 -4.45
CA THR A 164 -5.25 -16.29 -4.22
C THR A 164 -6.47 -15.39 -4.06
N TYR A 165 -6.31 -14.21 -3.45
CA TYR A 165 -7.42 -13.29 -3.15
C TYR A 165 -7.59 -12.15 -4.14
N SER A 166 -6.60 -11.92 -5.00
CA SER A 166 -6.64 -10.83 -5.96
C SER A 166 -5.82 -11.12 -7.22
N ASP A 167 -6.41 -10.82 -8.38
CA ASP A 167 -5.78 -10.87 -9.69
C ASP A 167 -5.68 -9.44 -10.27
N PRO A 168 -4.47 -8.84 -10.29
CA PRO A 168 -4.27 -7.49 -10.81
C PRO A 168 -4.37 -7.38 -12.33
N THR A 169 -4.45 -8.51 -13.05
CA THR A 169 -4.64 -8.53 -14.51
C THR A 169 -6.11 -8.43 -14.90
N ASN A 170 -7.02 -8.77 -13.99
CA ASN A 170 -8.46 -8.70 -14.18
C ASN A 170 -9.09 -7.62 -13.30
N ILE A 171 -8.98 -6.35 -13.71
CA ILE A 171 -9.49 -5.22 -12.93
C ILE A 171 -11.02 -5.21 -12.74
N ASN A 172 -11.77 -5.94 -13.56
CA ASN A 172 -13.24 -5.95 -13.53
C ASN A 172 -13.83 -7.01 -12.58
N ALA A 173 -13.07 -8.05 -12.21
CA ALA A 173 -13.56 -9.14 -11.36
C ALA A 173 -12.48 -9.81 -10.50
N GLY A 174 -11.28 -9.24 -10.46
CA GLY A 174 -10.12 -9.82 -9.80
C GLY A 174 -9.91 -9.37 -8.36
N CYS A 175 -10.86 -8.69 -7.71
CA CYS A 175 -10.73 -8.32 -6.30
C CYS A 175 -11.62 -9.21 -5.41
N GLY A 176 -11.10 -9.70 -4.28
CA GLY A 176 -11.86 -10.55 -3.35
C GLY A 176 -12.09 -11.98 -3.83
N LEU A 177 -11.24 -12.51 -4.72
CA LEU A 177 -11.29 -13.92 -5.14
C LEU A 177 -11.20 -14.82 -3.90
N ASN A 178 -11.94 -15.93 -3.84
CA ASN A 178 -11.86 -16.90 -2.73
C ASN A 178 -12.08 -16.34 -1.30
N SER A 179 -12.55 -15.10 -1.17
CA SER A 179 -12.73 -14.43 0.13
C SER A 179 -14.04 -14.82 0.85
N GLY A 180 -14.92 -15.56 0.18
CA GLY A 180 -16.30 -15.80 0.61
C GLY A 180 -17.26 -14.68 0.18
N PHE A 181 -16.76 -13.55 -0.31
CA PHE A 181 -17.53 -12.55 -1.04
C PHE A 181 -17.53 -12.86 -2.54
N SER A 182 -18.56 -12.38 -3.25
CA SER A 182 -18.54 -12.38 -4.72
C SER A 182 -17.34 -11.56 -5.19
N PRO A 183 -16.48 -12.10 -6.07
CA PRO A 183 -15.40 -11.34 -6.65
C PRO A 183 -15.95 -10.07 -7.32
N THR A 184 -15.22 -8.99 -7.16
CA THR A 184 -15.64 -7.67 -7.61
C THR A 184 -14.51 -6.96 -8.37
N PHE A 185 -14.84 -5.80 -8.93
CA PHE A 185 -13.89 -4.94 -9.60
C PHE A 185 -12.93 -4.29 -8.59
N TRP A 186 -11.78 -3.86 -9.08
CA TRP A 186 -10.86 -3.05 -8.31
C TRP A 186 -11.33 -1.60 -8.30
N THR A 187 -11.27 -0.93 -7.14
CA THR A 187 -11.66 0.48 -7.02
C THR A 187 -10.71 1.35 -7.84
N ARG A 188 -11.22 2.05 -8.86
CA ARG A 188 -10.41 3.02 -9.62
C ARG A 188 -10.20 4.28 -8.81
N LEU A 189 -8.96 4.75 -8.77
CA LEU A 189 -8.54 5.98 -8.12
C LEU A 189 -8.10 7.00 -9.17
N GLN A 190 -8.66 8.20 -9.09
CA GLN A 190 -8.25 9.33 -9.91
C GLN A 190 -7.79 10.47 -9.00
N LYS A 191 -6.61 11.04 -9.27
CA LYS A 191 -6.07 12.12 -8.44
C LYS A 191 -6.98 13.35 -8.50
N ASN A 192 -7.13 13.98 -7.33
CA ASN A 192 -7.79 15.28 -7.16
C ASN A 192 -6.87 16.44 -7.54
#